data_AF-A0A1Y3ELX4-F1
#
_entry.id   AF-A0A1Y3ELX4-F1
#
_cell.length_a   1.000
_cell.length_b   1.000
_cell.length_c   1.000
_cell.angle_alpha   90.00
_cell.angle_beta   90.00
_cell.angle_gamma   90.00
#
_symmetry.space_group_name_H-M   'P 1'
#
loop_
_entity.id
_entity.type
_entity.pdbx_description
1 polymer ?
#
loop_
_entity_poly.entity_id
_entity_poly.type
_entity_poly.pdbx_seq_one_letter_code
_entity_poly.pdbx_strand_id
1 'polypeptide(L)'
;MGNCEDPTRLTRRQLKNLPDWLVELYCAGQMPCPIVIAIRCNQTLILPTFVEDFTKPTIYDSSTRLREALYGIILKDTGKLQVKEYVRLNQAFRFRVISVSSEWCSLSDIGNMTSSELRAQFLRIVDCDEAEIISLSENLQLYFLSLRYWSLSAAEFASKNILIAFIAVAYCLFSVSATGQGFPKPFRLLNAIPVLDTRMKSKLYLQITHSVNIWQASLTAMTWLNYVLREPFKWPKISTLFSGRMLINLACELSRDVKPMNLLEKKYFASAANSFASFLEFCKPFQNIIDQAPLSATAKPRKRRRPKQKSSTKSVEKSPVTGQSTSSSEWADVDEENRFSKLLNNNLKIS
;
A
#
# COMPACT_ATOMS: atom_id res chain seq x y z
N MET A 1 -32.35 18.12 25.80
CA MET A 1 -31.25 18.03 24.83
C MET A 1 -31.60 16.91 23.87
N GLY A 2 -31.81 17.21 22.59
CA GLY A 2 -32.20 16.20 21.60
C GLY A 2 -31.08 15.17 21.43
N ASN A 3 -31.44 13.89 21.39
CA ASN A 3 -30.56 12.81 21.00
C ASN A 3 -30.03 13.11 19.59
N CYS A 4 -28.84 13.70 19.50
CA CYS A 4 -28.07 13.70 18.26
C CYS A 4 -27.63 12.24 18.07
N GLU A 5 -28.44 11.45 17.36
CA GLU A 5 -27.99 10.14 16.92
C GLU A 5 -26.73 10.36 16.09
N ASP A 6 -25.62 9.76 16.52
CA ASP A 6 -24.40 9.75 15.74
C ASP A 6 -24.73 9.14 14.37
N PRO A 7 -24.64 9.93 13.27
CA PRO A 7 -25.05 9.47 11.94
C PRO A 7 -24.15 8.33 11.42
N THR A 8 -23.04 8.04 12.10
CA THR A 8 -22.16 6.91 11.78
C THR A 8 -22.51 5.63 12.52
N ARG A 9 -23.38 5.70 13.53
CA ARG A 9 -23.81 4.54 14.32
C ARG A 9 -25.00 3.86 13.65
N LEU A 10 -24.84 2.58 13.34
CA LEU A 10 -25.88 1.81 12.70
C LEU A 10 -27.04 1.55 13.65
N THR A 11 -28.25 1.59 13.11
CA THR A 11 -29.47 1.30 13.86
C THR A 11 -29.57 -0.20 14.19
N ARG A 12 -30.24 -0.56 15.29
CA ARG A 12 -30.56 -1.97 15.60
C ARG A 12 -31.26 -2.69 14.44
N ARG A 13 -32.04 -1.96 13.64
CA ARG A 13 -32.73 -2.48 12.46
C ARG A 13 -31.75 -2.89 11.35
N GLN A 14 -30.67 -2.13 11.15
CA GLN A 14 -29.64 -2.43 10.15
C GLN A 14 -28.75 -3.60 10.56
N LEU A 15 -28.59 -3.83 11.87
CA LEU A 15 -27.88 -4.99 12.41
C LEU A 15 -28.76 -6.25 12.46
N LYS A 16 -30.09 -6.10 12.31
CA LYS A 16 -31.02 -7.23 12.32
C LYS A 16 -30.73 -8.16 11.14
N ASN A 17 -30.71 -9.46 11.39
CA ASN A 17 -30.37 -10.52 10.41
C ASN A 17 -28.90 -10.54 9.96
N LEU A 18 -27.99 -9.95 10.74
CA LEU A 18 -26.57 -10.26 10.67
C LEU A 18 -26.24 -11.43 11.60
N PRO A 19 -25.26 -12.28 11.26
CA PRO A 19 -24.75 -13.25 12.21
C PRO A 19 -24.17 -12.57 13.45
N ASP A 20 -24.40 -13.16 14.63
CA ASP A 20 -23.98 -12.60 15.93
C ASP A 20 -22.49 -12.29 15.97
N TRP A 21 -21.66 -13.21 15.45
CA TRP A 21 -20.20 -13.02 15.39
C TRP A 21 -19.79 -11.73 14.66
N LEU A 22 -20.52 -11.32 13.63
CA LEU A 22 -20.23 -10.11 12.86
C LEU A 22 -20.68 -8.85 13.63
N VAL A 23 -21.83 -8.95 14.32
CA VAL A 23 -22.36 -7.87 15.16
C VAL A 23 -21.44 -7.62 16.36
N GLU A 24 -20.90 -8.66 16.96
CA GLU A 24 -19.93 -8.58 18.05
C GLU A 24 -18.65 -7.85 17.62
N LEU A 25 -18.06 -8.23 16.49
CA LEU A 25 -16.88 -7.56 15.92
C LEU A 25 -17.13 -6.08 15.61
N TYR A 26 -18.33 -5.75 15.09
CA TYR A 26 -18.71 -4.35 14.88
C TYR A 26 -18.78 -3.58 16.19
N CYS A 27 -19.52 -4.11 17.17
CA CYS A 27 -19.72 -3.46 18.46
C CYS A 27 -18.40 -3.27 19.23
N ALA A 28 -17.43 -4.17 19.03
CA ALA A 28 -16.10 -4.09 19.60
C ALA A 28 -15.14 -3.12 18.86
N GLY A 29 -15.55 -2.57 17.70
CA GLY A 29 -14.69 -1.71 16.88
C GLY A 29 -13.52 -2.47 16.23
N GLN A 30 -13.61 -3.79 16.12
CA GLN A 30 -12.53 -4.66 15.66
C GLN A 30 -12.57 -4.95 14.15
N MET A 31 -13.64 -4.55 13.46
CA MET A 31 -13.76 -4.68 12.01
C MET A 31 -13.63 -3.31 11.35
N PRO A 32 -13.05 -3.18 10.14
CA PRO A 32 -13.19 -2.02 9.26
C PRO A 32 -14.64 -1.90 8.78
N CYS A 33 -15.52 -1.60 9.72
CA CYS A 33 -16.93 -1.96 9.74
C CYS A 33 -17.88 -1.02 8.98
N PRO A 34 -17.61 0.30 8.87
CA PRO A 34 -18.53 1.19 8.15
C PRO A 34 -18.75 0.77 6.70
N ILE A 35 -17.74 0.20 6.04
CA ILE A 35 -17.80 -0.16 4.62
C ILE A 35 -18.59 -1.45 4.38
N VAL A 36 -18.29 -2.53 5.11
CA VAL A 36 -19.00 -3.81 4.97
C VAL A 36 -20.49 -3.63 5.26
N ILE A 37 -20.81 -2.86 6.31
CA ILE A 37 -22.22 -2.63 6.65
C ILE A 37 -22.87 -1.58 5.74
N ALA A 38 -22.15 -0.55 5.26
CA ALA A 38 -22.69 0.36 4.24
C ALA A 38 -23.07 -0.38 2.96
N ILE A 39 -22.26 -1.36 2.53
CA ILE A 39 -22.59 -2.20 1.37
C ILE A 39 -23.86 -3.01 1.64
N ARG A 40 -24.00 -3.63 2.81
CA ARG A 40 -25.21 -4.41 3.14
C ARG A 40 -26.47 -3.55 3.24
N CYS A 41 -26.35 -2.37 3.85
CA CYS A 41 -27.49 -1.48 4.08
C CYS A 41 -27.97 -0.81 2.80
N ASN A 42 -27.06 -0.16 2.05
CA ASN A 42 -27.43 0.75 0.96
C ASN A 42 -26.91 0.31 -0.42
N GLN A 43 -26.17 -0.81 -0.51
CA GLN A 43 -25.53 -1.28 -1.75
C GLN A 43 -24.72 -0.19 -2.44
N THR A 44 -24.19 0.75 -1.67
CA THR A 44 -23.50 1.92 -2.18
C THR A 44 -22.22 2.10 -1.39
N LEU A 45 -21.11 2.17 -2.11
CA LEU A 45 -19.78 2.29 -1.54
C LEU A 45 -19.03 3.43 -2.23
N ILE A 46 -18.50 4.35 -1.44
CA ILE A 46 -17.53 5.34 -1.91
C ILE A 46 -16.16 4.73 -1.65
N LEU A 47 -15.44 4.37 -2.72
CA LEU A 47 -14.09 3.84 -2.56
C LEU A 47 -13.13 4.96 -2.15
N PRO A 48 -12.13 4.67 -1.29
CA PRO A 48 -11.15 5.67 -0.87
C PRO A 48 -10.50 6.43 -2.04
N THR A 49 -10.27 7.73 -1.88
CA THR A 49 -9.58 8.50 -2.92
C THR A 49 -8.07 8.40 -2.73
N PHE A 50 -7.36 8.01 -3.78
CA PHE A 50 -5.90 7.95 -3.81
C PHE A 50 -5.34 8.90 -4.87
N VAL A 51 -4.02 9.10 -4.85
CA VAL A 51 -3.33 9.82 -5.93
C VAL A 51 -3.29 8.92 -7.17
N GLU A 52 -3.86 9.38 -8.28
CA GLU A 52 -3.93 8.59 -9.51
C GLU A 52 -3.37 9.35 -10.72
N ASP A 53 -2.83 8.60 -11.68
CA ASP A 53 -2.61 9.10 -13.04
C ASP A 53 -3.95 9.09 -13.79
N PHE A 54 -4.56 10.26 -14.00
CA PHE A 54 -5.84 10.38 -14.69
C PHE A 54 -5.81 9.94 -16.16
N THR A 55 -4.62 9.73 -16.74
CA THR A 55 -4.46 9.16 -18.10
C THR A 55 -4.54 7.63 -18.11
N LYS A 56 -4.65 7.00 -16.95
CA LYS A 56 -4.72 5.55 -16.76
C LYS A 56 -6.10 5.10 -16.24
N PRO A 57 -6.45 3.82 -16.40
CA PRO A 57 -7.62 3.21 -15.75
C PRO A 57 -7.62 3.44 -14.24
N THR A 58 -8.76 3.24 -13.59
CA THR A 58 -8.84 3.45 -12.14
C THR A 58 -8.03 2.41 -11.41
N ILE A 59 -7.39 2.82 -10.31
CA ILE A 59 -6.59 1.89 -9.49
C ILE A 59 -7.42 0.72 -8.92
N TYR A 60 -8.74 0.85 -8.92
CA TYR A 60 -9.67 -0.16 -8.43
C TYR A 60 -9.98 -1.27 -9.42
N ASP A 61 -9.59 -1.13 -10.69
CA ASP A 61 -9.88 -2.13 -11.71
C ASP A 61 -9.22 -3.47 -11.39
N SER A 62 -7.96 -3.43 -10.93
CA SER A 62 -7.17 -4.62 -10.56
C SER A 62 -7.81 -5.47 -9.46
N SER A 63 -8.53 -4.84 -8.54
CA SER A 63 -9.09 -5.46 -7.34
C SER A 63 -10.60 -5.71 -7.45
N THR A 64 -11.17 -5.56 -8.65
CA THR A 64 -12.61 -5.76 -8.90
C THR A 64 -13.04 -7.17 -8.52
N ARG A 65 -12.31 -8.22 -8.91
CA ARG A 65 -12.65 -9.61 -8.55
C ARG A 65 -12.68 -9.86 -7.05
N LEU A 66 -11.74 -9.25 -6.30
CA LEU A 66 -11.75 -9.34 -4.83
C LEU A 66 -13.01 -8.72 -4.24
N ARG A 67 -13.45 -7.58 -4.79
CA ARG A 67 -14.66 -6.90 -4.34
C ARG A 67 -15.93 -7.62 -4.78
N GLU A 68 -15.97 -8.19 -5.99
CA GLU A 68 -17.07 -9.06 -6.44
C GLU A 68 -17.25 -10.27 -5.51
N ALA A 69 -16.13 -10.87 -5.07
CA ALA A 69 -16.15 -11.95 -4.09
C ALA A 69 -16.64 -11.48 -2.72
N LEU A 70 -16.11 -10.36 -2.23
CA LEU A 70 -16.54 -9.73 -0.98
C LEU A 70 -18.06 -9.45 -1.00
N TYR A 71 -18.56 -8.85 -2.08
CA TYR A 71 -19.99 -8.56 -2.25
C TYR A 71 -20.81 -9.83 -2.32
N GLY A 72 -20.30 -10.85 -3.04
CA GLY A 72 -20.84 -12.21 -3.08
C GLY A 72 -21.14 -12.74 -1.69
N ILE A 73 -20.14 -12.69 -0.82
CA ILE A 73 -20.25 -13.20 0.55
C ILE A 73 -21.26 -12.39 1.38
N ILE A 74 -21.11 -11.07 1.40
CA ILE A 74 -21.86 -10.22 2.35
C ILE A 74 -23.31 -9.97 1.94
N LEU A 75 -23.66 -10.15 0.66
CA LEU A 75 -25.01 -9.93 0.13
C LEU A 75 -25.79 -11.22 -0.16
N LYS A 76 -25.16 -12.41 -0.13
CA LYS A 76 -25.80 -13.68 -0.51
C LYS A 76 -27.17 -13.89 0.15
N ASP A 77 -27.24 -13.71 1.47
CA ASP A 77 -28.46 -13.94 2.26
C ASP A 77 -29.52 -12.84 2.10
N THR A 78 -29.22 -11.76 1.36
CA THR A 78 -30.10 -10.61 1.19
C THR A 78 -30.87 -10.63 -0.12
N GLY A 79 -30.50 -11.51 -1.06
CA GLY A 79 -31.04 -11.53 -2.43
C GLY A 79 -30.59 -10.36 -3.31
N LYS A 80 -29.72 -9.48 -2.80
CA LYS A 80 -29.17 -8.33 -3.54
C LYS A 80 -28.09 -8.78 -4.51
N LEU A 81 -28.19 -8.36 -5.77
CA LEU A 81 -27.31 -8.83 -6.86
C LEU A 81 -26.29 -7.80 -7.35
N GLN A 82 -26.34 -6.58 -6.83
CA GLN A 82 -25.52 -5.46 -7.31
C GLN A 82 -25.09 -4.50 -6.21
N VAL A 83 -23.94 -3.88 -6.41
CA VAL A 83 -23.38 -2.79 -5.58
C VAL A 83 -22.98 -1.62 -6.48
N LYS A 84 -23.30 -0.39 -6.05
CA LYS A 84 -22.86 0.86 -6.67
C LYS A 84 -21.55 1.31 -6.04
N GLU A 85 -20.47 1.29 -6.81
CA GLU A 85 -19.17 1.82 -6.39
C GLU A 85 -18.96 3.22 -6.97
N TYR A 86 -18.81 4.22 -6.10
CA TYR A 86 -18.33 5.54 -6.50
C TYR A 86 -16.81 5.53 -6.56
N VAL A 87 -16.29 5.76 -7.77
CA VAL A 87 -14.87 5.70 -8.11
C VAL A 87 -14.55 6.80 -9.12
N ARG A 88 -13.25 7.06 -9.29
CA ARG A 88 -12.82 7.84 -10.45
C ARG A 88 -13.03 7.02 -11.72
N LEU A 89 -13.80 7.55 -12.66
CA LEU A 89 -13.89 7.04 -14.03
C LEU A 89 -13.43 8.13 -14.98
N ASN A 90 -12.35 7.87 -15.71
CA ASN A 90 -11.67 8.87 -16.53
C ASN A 90 -11.29 10.10 -15.69
N GLN A 91 -11.83 11.27 -16.01
CA GLN A 91 -11.57 12.54 -15.32
C GLN A 91 -12.70 12.96 -14.36
N ALA A 92 -13.67 12.08 -14.06
CA ALA A 92 -14.80 12.41 -13.21
C ALA A 92 -15.01 11.36 -12.12
N PHE A 93 -15.55 11.81 -10.98
CA PHE A 93 -16.02 10.91 -9.94
C PHE A 93 -17.44 10.46 -10.28
N ARG A 94 -17.65 9.16 -10.47
CA ARG A 94 -18.91 8.58 -10.93
C ARG A 94 -19.14 7.23 -10.25
N PHE A 95 -20.39 6.77 -10.23
CA PHE A 95 -20.66 5.41 -9.83
C PHE A 95 -20.55 4.44 -11.00
N ARG A 96 -20.09 3.22 -10.72
CA ARG A 96 -20.28 2.04 -11.56
C ARG A 96 -21.04 0.99 -10.78
N VAL A 97 -21.67 0.06 -11.50
CA VAL A 97 -22.38 -1.06 -10.90
C VAL A 97 -21.50 -2.30 -11.01
N ILE A 98 -21.25 -2.94 -9.87
CA ILE A 98 -20.54 -4.21 -9.77
C ILE A 98 -21.56 -5.30 -9.48
N SER A 99 -21.49 -6.39 -10.24
CA SER A 99 -22.30 -7.57 -10.03
C SER A 99 -21.78 -8.38 -8.85
N VAL A 100 -22.70 -8.95 -8.09
CA VAL A 100 -22.40 -9.84 -6.96
C VAL A 100 -22.14 -11.23 -7.52
N SER A 101 -21.01 -11.86 -7.17
CA SER A 101 -20.76 -13.26 -7.53
C SER A 101 -21.55 -14.21 -6.62
N SER A 102 -22.27 -15.17 -7.22
CA SER A 102 -23.01 -16.21 -6.50
C SER A 102 -22.15 -17.42 -6.09
N GLU A 103 -20.88 -17.45 -6.50
CA GLU A 103 -19.96 -18.57 -6.31
C GLU A 103 -19.56 -18.78 -4.84
N TRP A 104 -19.55 -17.71 -4.05
CA TRP A 104 -18.95 -17.68 -2.73
C TRP A 104 -19.92 -18.08 -1.62
N CYS A 105 -19.41 -18.49 -0.46
CA CYS A 105 -20.24 -18.82 0.70
C CYS A 105 -20.97 -17.58 1.25
N SER A 106 -22.05 -17.79 1.99
CA SER A 106 -22.74 -16.71 2.71
C SER A 106 -22.04 -16.38 4.04
N LEU A 107 -22.38 -15.23 4.62
CA LEU A 107 -22.00 -14.92 6.01
C LEU A 107 -22.57 -15.92 7.03
N SER A 108 -23.72 -16.52 6.73
CA SER A 108 -24.33 -17.57 7.56
C SER A 108 -23.49 -18.86 7.54
N ASP A 109 -22.98 -19.26 6.36
CA ASP A 109 -22.11 -20.44 6.21
C ASP A 109 -20.77 -20.25 6.95
N ILE A 110 -20.18 -19.06 6.85
CA ILE A 110 -18.88 -18.70 7.46
C ILE A 110 -18.87 -18.90 8.99
N GLY A 111 -20.00 -18.69 9.65
CA GLY A 111 -20.12 -18.88 11.10
C GLY A 111 -19.76 -20.30 11.55
N ASN A 112 -19.99 -21.29 10.69
CA ASN A 112 -19.83 -22.71 10.98
C ASN A 112 -18.55 -23.33 10.37
N MET A 113 -17.79 -22.57 9.59
CA MET A 113 -16.57 -23.08 8.94
C MET A 113 -15.39 -23.15 9.91
N THR A 114 -14.54 -24.15 9.71
CA THR A 114 -13.24 -24.29 10.38
C THR A 114 -12.22 -23.28 9.85
N SER A 115 -11.17 -23.01 10.62
CA SER A 115 -10.07 -22.12 10.19
C SER A 115 -9.41 -22.57 8.88
N SER A 116 -9.34 -23.89 8.63
CA SER A 116 -8.79 -24.46 7.40
C SER A 116 -9.68 -24.17 6.18
N GLU A 117 -11.00 -24.33 6.32
CA GLU A 117 -11.96 -24.03 5.24
C GLU A 117 -12.00 -22.54 4.90
N LEU A 118 -11.95 -21.67 5.92
CA LEU A 118 -11.90 -20.21 5.74
C LEU A 118 -10.61 -19.78 5.03
N ARG A 119 -9.49 -20.42 5.37
CA ARG A 119 -8.20 -20.21 4.69
C ARG A 119 -8.24 -20.66 3.24
N ALA A 120 -8.77 -21.86 2.97
CA ALA A 120 -8.94 -22.36 1.61
C ALA A 120 -9.87 -21.47 0.76
N GLN A 121 -10.96 -20.95 1.34
CA GLN A 121 -11.83 -19.95 0.69
C GLN A 121 -11.06 -18.70 0.30
N PHE A 122 -10.28 -18.12 1.23
CA PHE A 122 -9.49 -16.93 0.96
C PHE A 122 -8.50 -17.17 -0.19
N LEU A 123 -7.75 -18.28 -0.13
CA LEU A 123 -6.77 -18.67 -1.14
C LEU A 123 -7.39 -18.87 -2.53
N ARG A 124 -8.58 -19.47 -2.59
CA ARG A 124 -9.35 -19.61 -3.83
C ARG A 124 -9.77 -18.26 -4.42
N ILE A 125 -10.18 -17.30 -3.60
CA ILE A 125 -10.56 -15.95 -4.06
C ILE A 125 -9.35 -15.19 -4.64
N VAL A 126 -8.18 -15.35 -4.04
CA VAL A 126 -6.94 -14.66 -4.46
C VAL A 126 -6.13 -15.46 -5.49
N ASP A 127 -6.65 -16.63 -5.89
CA ASP A 127 -6.08 -17.55 -6.87
C ASP A 127 -4.62 -17.94 -6.56
N CYS A 128 -4.40 -18.45 -5.34
CA CYS A 128 -3.07 -18.84 -4.84
C CYS A 128 -3.10 -20.22 -4.21
N ASP A 129 -2.10 -21.05 -4.49
CA ASP A 129 -1.92 -22.32 -3.82
C ASP A 129 -1.30 -22.11 -2.42
N GLU A 130 -1.72 -22.91 -1.44
CA GLU A 130 -1.16 -22.92 -0.08
C GLU A 130 0.35 -23.23 -0.11
N ALA A 131 0.81 -24.09 -1.02
CA ALA A 131 2.21 -24.45 -1.19
C ALA A 131 3.10 -23.25 -1.54
N GLU A 132 2.56 -22.19 -2.17
CA GLU A 132 3.30 -20.98 -2.48
C GLU A 132 3.63 -20.15 -1.23
N ILE A 133 2.85 -20.30 -0.15
CA ILE A 133 2.94 -19.45 1.03
C ILE A 133 3.29 -20.20 2.32
N ILE A 134 3.27 -21.53 2.32
CA ILE A 134 3.52 -22.36 3.51
C ILE A 134 4.92 -22.15 4.11
N SER A 135 5.90 -21.78 3.27
CA SER A 135 7.27 -21.48 3.71
C SER A 135 7.44 -20.07 4.29
N LEU A 136 6.46 -19.19 4.10
CA LEU A 136 6.48 -17.83 4.63
C LEU A 136 5.99 -17.79 6.07
N SER A 137 6.64 -16.96 6.90
CA SER A 137 6.11 -16.63 8.22
C SER A 137 4.70 -16.05 8.11
N GLU A 138 3.80 -16.40 9.04
CA GLU A 138 2.39 -15.98 9.01
C GLU A 138 2.21 -14.47 8.83
N ASN A 139 3.06 -13.65 9.46
CA ASN A 139 3.01 -12.19 9.36
C ASN A 139 3.36 -11.65 7.96
N LEU A 140 3.92 -12.47 7.07
CA LEU A 140 4.28 -12.08 5.70
C LEU A 140 3.31 -12.63 4.66
N GLN A 141 2.49 -13.63 4.99
CA GLN A 141 1.64 -14.32 4.03
C GLN A 141 0.65 -13.35 3.36
N LEU A 142 -0.09 -12.55 4.13
CA LEU A 142 -1.06 -11.61 3.53
C LEU A 142 -0.37 -10.51 2.70
N TYR A 143 0.81 -10.06 3.13
CA TYR A 143 1.62 -9.11 2.36
C TYR A 143 2.08 -9.73 1.03
N PHE A 144 2.59 -10.96 1.06
CA PHE A 144 2.97 -11.72 -0.13
C PHE A 144 1.78 -11.90 -1.07
N LEU A 145 0.64 -12.37 -0.57
CA LEU A 145 -0.58 -12.56 -1.35
C LEU A 145 -1.00 -11.26 -2.05
N SER A 146 -0.92 -10.12 -1.35
CA SER A 146 -1.24 -8.81 -1.93
C SER A 146 -0.29 -8.40 -3.06
N LEU A 147 1.01 -8.65 -2.93
CA LEU A 147 2.00 -8.37 -3.98
C LEU A 147 1.82 -9.31 -5.17
N ARG A 148 1.62 -10.61 -4.92
CA ARG A 148 1.36 -11.62 -5.95
C ARG A 148 0.12 -11.26 -6.74
N TYR A 149 -1.02 -11.07 -6.06
CA TYR A 149 -2.27 -10.71 -6.72
C TYR A 149 -2.13 -9.43 -7.55
N TRP A 150 -1.51 -8.39 -7.00
CA TRP A 150 -1.26 -7.15 -7.73
C TRP A 150 -0.38 -7.36 -8.98
N SER A 151 0.71 -8.13 -8.85
CA SER A 151 1.63 -8.41 -9.96
C SER A 151 0.97 -9.16 -11.13
N LEU A 152 -0.05 -9.97 -10.84
CA LEU A 152 -0.79 -10.73 -11.85
C LEU A 152 -1.97 -9.93 -12.41
N SER A 153 -2.78 -9.32 -11.56
CA SER A 153 -3.99 -8.57 -11.95
C SER A 153 -3.70 -7.23 -12.63
N ALA A 154 -2.53 -6.65 -12.38
CA ALA A 154 -2.13 -5.33 -12.88
C ALA A 154 -0.67 -5.36 -13.37
N ALA A 155 -0.29 -6.42 -14.08
CA ALA A 155 1.09 -6.66 -14.51
C ALA A 155 1.73 -5.45 -15.18
N GLU A 156 1.01 -4.74 -16.05
CA GLU A 156 1.50 -3.54 -16.75
C GLU A 156 1.92 -2.39 -15.81
N PHE A 157 1.40 -2.37 -14.58
CA PHE A 157 1.73 -1.40 -13.54
C PHE A 157 2.73 -1.95 -12.50
N ALA A 158 2.95 -3.26 -12.47
CA ALA A 158 3.80 -3.94 -11.50
C ALA A 158 5.22 -4.20 -12.05
N SER A 159 5.89 -3.15 -12.52
CA SER A 159 7.25 -3.31 -13.09
C SER A 159 8.22 -3.95 -12.08
N LYS A 160 9.17 -4.73 -12.61
CA LYS A 160 10.19 -5.45 -11.83
C LYS A 160 10.91 -4.55 -10.81
N ASN A 161 11.21 -3.31 -11.19
CA ASN A 161 11.89 -2.35 -10.30
C ASN A 161 11.01 -1.90 -9.13
N ILE A 162 9.71 -1.72 -9.33
CA ILE A 162 8.78 -1.34 -8.26
C ILE A 162 8.59 -2.52 -7.32
N LEU A 163 8.43 -3.73 -7.86
CA LEU A 163 8.29 -4.95 -7.07
C LEU A 163 9.53 -5.23 -6.21
N ILE A 164 10.73 -5.11 -6.79
CA ILE A 164 11.98 -5.22 -6.03
C ILE A 164 12.07 -4.14 -4.95
N ALA A 165 11.62 -2.90 -5.21
CA ALA A 165 11.60 -1.85 -4.21
C ALA A 165 10.65 -2.17 -3.04
N PHE A 166 9.48 -2.77 -3.30
CA PHE A 166 8.57 -3.27 -2.27
C PHE A 166 9.27 -4.28 -1.36
N ILE A 167 9.89 -5.30 -1.96
CA ILE A 167 10.53 -6.39 -1.21
C ILE A 167 11.74 -5.87 -0.42
N ALA A 168 12.54 -4.96 -0.98
CA ALA A 168 13.67 -4.35 -0.30
C ALA A 168 13.24 -3.48 0.90
N VAL A 169 12.15 -2.71 0.76
CA VAL A 169 11.59 -1.94 1.88
C VAL A 169 11.01 -2.86 2.94
N ALA A 170 10.25 -3.89 2.56
CA ALA A 170 9.69 -4.85 3.49
C ALA A 170 10.78 -5.58 4.28
N TYR A 171 11.82 -6.07 3.61
CA TYR A 171 12.99 -6.67 4.27
C TYR A 171 13.62 -5.72 5.28
N CYS A 172 13.93 -4.48 4.86
CA CYS A 172 14.55 -3.50 5.75
C CYS A 172 13.68 -3.19 6.99
N LEU A 173 12.37 -3.00 6.81
CA LEU A 173 11.46 -2.67 7.91
C LEU A 173 11.25 -3.88 8.84
N PHE A 174 11.14 -5.09 8.27
CA PHE A 174 10.95 -6.33 9.01
C PHE A 174 12.18 -6.69 9.83
N SER A 175 13.39 -6.59 9.24
CA SER A 175 14.65 -6.83 9.95
C SER A 175 14.90 -5.82 11.08
N VAL A 176 14.56 -4.55 10.87
CA VAL A 176 14.64 -3.52 11.92
C VAL A 176 13.68 -3.81 13.06
N SER A 177 12.44 -4.20 12.76
CA SER A 177 11.47 -4.56 13.80
C SER A 177 11.90 -5.78 14.62
N ALA A 178 12.63 -6.73 14.02
CA ALA A 178 13.10 -7.94 14.70
C ALA A 178 14.34 -7.68 15.56
N THR A 179 15.26 -6.82 15.12
CA THR A 179 16.55 -6.58 15.79
C THR A 179 16.55 -5.39 16.74
N GLY A 180 15.53 -4.52 16.66
CA GLY A 180 15.47 -3.26 17.41
C GLY A 180 16.52 -2.23 16.98
N GLN A 181 17.33 -2.53 15.96
CA GLN A 181 18.34 -1.60 15.45
C GLN A 181 17.69 -0.52 14.58
N GLY A 182 18.23 0.70 14.62
CA GLY A 182 17.79 1.77 13.74
C GLY A 182 18.01 1.43 12.26
N PHE A 183 17.22 2.07 11.37
CA PHE A 183 17.34 1.86 9.93
C PHE A 183 18.78 2.11 9.43
N PRO A 184 19.28 1.29 8.48
CA PRO A 184 20.54 1.58 7.80
C PRO A 184 20.50 2.99 7.20
N LYS A 185 21.64 3.70 7.24
CA LYS A 185 21.74 5.11 6.79
C LYS A 185 21.12 5.35 5.40
N PRO A 186 21.33 4.50 4.37
CA PRO A 186 20.70 4.68 3.06
C PRO A 186 19.16 4.68 3.11
N PHE A 187 18.56 3.80 3.92
CA PHE A 187 17.11 3.71 4.09
C PHE A 187 16.54 4.87 4.93
N ARG A 188 17.28 5.36 5.94
CA ARG A 188 16.92 6.59 6.66
C ARG A 188 16.82 7.79 5.72
N LEU A 189 17.79 7.93 4.82
CA LEU A 189 17.80 9.03 3.84
C LEU A 189 16.59 8.94 2.90
N LEU A 190 16.22 7.74 2.43
CA LEU A 190 15.00 7.57 1.63
C LEU A 190 13.73 8.01 2.38
N ASN A 191 13.66 7.78 3.69
CA ASN A 191 12.51 8.19 4.51
C ASN A 191 12.55 9.68 4.89
N ALA A 192 13.73 10.29 4.94
CA ALA A 192 13.88 11.72 5.24
C ALA A 192 13.55 12.60 4.03
N ILE A 193 13.77 12.13 2.80
CA ILE A 193 13.52 12.90 1.59
C ILE A 193 12.01 13.11 1.42
N PRO A 194 11.51 14.36 1.57
CA PRO A 194 10.11 14.62 1.37
C PRO A 194 9.77 14.47 -0.11
N VAL A 195 8.56 14.00 -0.34
CA VAL A 195 8.04 13.79 -1.67
C VAL A 195 7.33 15.09 -2.08
N LEU A 196 8.14 16.11 -2.36
CA LEU A 196 7.66 17.47 -2.64
C LEU A 196 7.11 17.63 -4.06
N ASP A 197 6.38 18.72 -4.25
CA ASP A 197 5.62 19.11 -5.45
C ASP A 197 6.39 19.02 -6.78
N THR A 198 7.71 19.30 -6.80
CA THR A 198 8.55 19.14 -8.00
C THR A 198 8.70 17.68 -8.44
N ARG A 199 8.73 16.72 -7.49
CA ARG A 199 8.69 15.29 -7.81
C ARG A 199 7.28 14.86 -8.19
N MET A 200 6.24 15.43 -7.59
CA MET A 200 4.85 15.15 -8.00
C MET A 200 4.60 15.49 -9.47
N LYS A 201 5.25 16.53 -9.98
CA LYS A 201 5.25 16.90 -11.41
C LYS A 201 6.03 15.94 -12.31
N SER A 202 6.86 15.05 -11.75
CA SER A 202 7.58 14.04 -12.53
C SER A 202 6.64 12.93 -12.98
N LYS A 203 6.53 12.71 -14.29
CA LYS A 203 5.77 11.59 -14.88
C LYS A 203 6.14 10.24 -14.25
N LEU A 204 7.42 9.98 -14.01
CA LEU A 204 7.88 8.74 -13.37
C LEU A 204 7.34 8.59 -11.94
N TYR A 205 7.27 9.68 -11.19
CA TYR A 205 6.78 9.65 -9.81
C TYR A 205 5.28 9.35 -9.78
N LEU A 206 4.51 10.01 -10.65
CA LEU A 206 3.08 9.78 -10.78
C LEU A 206 2.79 8.32 -11.19
N GLN A 207 3.57 7.77 -12.12
CA GLN A 207 3.49 6.37 -12.54
C GLN A 207 3.74 5.39 -11.38
N ILE A 208 4.81 5.61 -10.61
CA ILE A 208 5.13 4.77 -9.44
C ILE A 208 4.04 4.92 -8.37
N THR A 209 3.59 6.14 -8.08
CA THR A 209 2.55 6.39 -7.07
C THR A 209 1.23 5.73 -7.44
N HIS A 210 0.81 5.86 -8.70
CA HIS A 210 -0.38 5.19 -9.22
C HIS A 210 -0.26 3.67 -9.08
N SER A 211 0.88 3.11 -9.49
CA SER A 211 1.21 1.68 -9.36
C SER A 211 1.15 1.18 -7.90
N VAL A 212 1.74 1.93 -6.96
CA VAL A 212 1.66 1.62 -5.52
C VAL A 212 0.22 1.70 -5.00
N ASN A 213 -0.58 2.65 -5.48
CA ASN A 213 -1.97 2.79 -5.06
C ASN A 213 -2.88 1.69 -5.62
N ILE A 214 -2.55 1.10 -6.79
CA ILE A 214 -3.19 -0.13 -7.26
C ILE A 214 -2.96 -1.27 -6.26
N TRP A 215 -1.72 -1.45 -5.79
CA TRP A 215 -1.44 -2.45 -4.75
C TRP A 215 -2.20 -2.14 -3.45
N GLN A 216 -2.24 -0.87 -3.01
CA GLN A 216 -2.98 -0.49 -1.81
C GLN A 216 -4.49 -0.77 -1.94
N ALA A 217 -5.07 -0.56 -3.12
CA ALA A 217 -6.47 -0.91 -3.39
C ALA A 217 -6.70 -2.43 -3.27
N SER A 218 -5.80 -3.26 -3.82
CA SER A 218 -5.84 -4.72 -3.68
C SER A 218 -5.68 -5.17 -2.23
N LEU A 219 -4.70 -4.64 -1.50
CA LEU A 219 -4.50 -4.94 -0.09
C LEU A 219 -5.74 -4.55 0.74
N THR A 220 -6.35 -3.41 0.45
CA THR A 220 -7.57 -2.95 1.12
C THR A 220 -8.72 -3.94 0.92
N ALA A 221 -8.96 -4.38 -0.31
CA ALA A 221 -10.01 -5.38 -0.60
C ALA A 221 -9.70 -6.74 0.08
N MET A 222 -8.45 -7.19 0.04
CA MET A 222 -8.01 -8.40 0.76
C MET A 222 -8.17 -8.29 2.27
N THR A 223 -7.96 -7.09 2.83
CA THR A 223 -8.16 -6.84 4.26
C THR A 223 -9.62 -7.06 4.63
N TRP A 224 -10.54 -6.47 3.85
CA TRP A 224 -11.97 -6.64 4.09
C TRP A 224 -12.41 -8.09 3.93
N LEU A 225 -11.88 -8.80 2.92
CA LEU A 225 -12.09 -10.24 2.75
C LEU A 225 -11.58 -11.02 3.96
N ASN A 226 -10.39 -10.70 4.47
CA ASN A 226 -9.79 -11.38 5.63
C ASN A 226 -10.72 -11.24 6.85
N TYR A 227 -11.23 -10.04 7.11
CA TYR A 227 -12.19 -9.81 8.21
C TYR A 227 -13.51 -10.58 8.01
N VAL A 228 -14.09 -10.51 6.81
CA VAL A 228 -15.34 -11.21 6.51
C VAL A 228 -15.19 -12.72 6.62
N LEU A 229 -14.01 -13.26 6.34
CA LEU A 229 -13.68 -14.68 6.48
C LEU A 229 -13.15 -15.04 7.88
N ARG A 230 -13.35 -14.20 8.89
CA ARG A 230 -12.91 -14.42 10.29
C ARG A 230 -11.40 -14.57 10.46
N GLU A 231 -10.65 -13.74 9.74
CA GLU A 231 -9.19 -13.57 9.82
C GLU A 231 -8.38 -14.86 9.62
N PRO A 232 -8.55 -15.57 8.48
CA PRO A 232 -7.79 -16.80 8.19
C PRO A 232 -6.29 -16.55 8.02
N PHE A 233 -5.90 -15.29 7.80
CA PHE A 233 -4.52 -14.83 7.82
C PHE A 233 -4.31 -13.83 8.94
N LYS A 234 -3.17 -13.97 9.60
CA LYS A 234 -2.72 -13.00 10.60
C LYS A 234 -2.49 -11.65 9.93
N TRP A 235 -3.03 -10.61 10.56
CA TRP A 235 -2.84 -9.26 10.07
C TRP A 235 -1.36 -8.84 10.18
N PRO A 236 -0.69 -8.49 9.05
CA PRO A 236 0.63 -7.92 9.13
C PRO A 236 0.56 -6.56 9.80
N LYS A 237 1.51 -6.27 10.69
CA LYS A 237 1.74 -4.88 11.12
C LYS A 237 2.27 -4.10 9.92
N ILE A 238 1.40 -3.50 9.11
CA ILE A 238 1.78 -2.87 7.82
C ILE A 238 2.91 -1.85 7.98
N SER A 239 2.99 -1.14 9.11
CA SER A 239 4.09 -0.21 9.40
C SER A 239 5.47 -0.88 9.47
N THR A 240 5.54 -2.20 9.68
CA THR A 240 6.79 -2.98 9.66
C THR A 240 7.08 -3.61 8.31
N LEU A 241 6.22 -3.42 7.30
CA LEU A 241 6.40 -3.98 5.95
C LEU A 241 6.32 -2.93 4.84
N PHE A 242 5.74 -1.76 5.13
CA PHE A 242 5.49 -0.72 4.14
C PHE A 242 5.81 0.67 4.68
N SER A 243 6.53 1.44 3.87
CA SER A 243 6.66 2.90 3.98
C SER A 243 6.56 3.49 2.59
N GLY A 244 5.45 4.18 2.30
CA GLY A 244 5.20 4.75 0.96
C GLY A 244 6.30 5.71 0.53
N ARG A 245 6.83 6.50 1.46
CA ARG A 245 7.93 7.43 1.19
C ARG A 245 9.22 6.71 0.80
N MET A 246 9.63 5.71 1.58
CA MET A 246 10.82 4.92 1.27
C MET A 246 10.67 4.17 -0.05
N LEU A 247 9.51 3.56 -0.26
CA LEU A 247 9.18 2.80 -1.46
C LEU A 247 9.24 3.65 -2.71
N ILE A 248 8.53 4.78 -2.75
CA ILE A 248 8.47 5.60 -3.96
C ILE A 248 9.85 6.18 -4.28
N ASN A 249 10.60 6.63 -3.27
CA ASN A 249 11.95 7.14 -3.47
C ASN A 249 12.90 6.04 -3.98
N LEU A 250 12.85 4.82 -3.41
CA LEU A 250 13.66 3.70 -3.87
C LEU A 250 13.29 3.28 -5.30
N ALA A 251 11.99 3.10 -5.58
CA ALA A 251 11.51 2.75 -6.90
C ALA A 251 11.92 3.78 -7.96
N CYS A 252 11.94 5.08 -7.62
CA CYS A 252 12.44 6.13 -8.51
C CYS A 252 13.94 5.98 -8.80
N GLU A 253 14.76 5.62 -7.81
CA GLU A 253 16.19 5.38 -8.00
C GLU A 253 16.44 4.12 -8.86
N LEU A 254 15.79 3.00 -8.52
CA LEU A 254 15.91 1.75 -9.28
C LEU A 254 15.45 1.92 -10.73
N SER A 255 14.38 2.69 -10.96
CA SER A 255 13.85 2.97 -12.31
C SER A 255 14.66 3.99 -13.11
N ARG A 256 15.78 4.50 -12.58
CA ARG A 256 16.71 5.37 -13.30
C ARG A 256 18.07 4.73 -13.52
N ASP A 257 18.37 3.65 -12.80
CA ASP A 257 19.63 2.95 -12.88
C ASP A 257 19.62 1.91 -14.01
N VAL A 258 20.78 1.70 -14.62
CA VAL A 258 20.97 0.69 -15.69
C VAL A 258 21.14 -0.72 -15.07
N LYS A 259 21.59 -0.82 -13.82
CA LYS A 259 21.79 -2.07 -13.08
C LYS A 259 21.18 -1.96 -11.66
N PRO A 260 19.83 -2.06 -11.54
CA PRO A 260 19.13 -1.89 -10.27
C PRO A 260 19.62 -2.79 -9.13
N MET A 261 19.94 -4.06 -9.42
CA MET A 261 20.45 -5.00 -8.40
C MET A 261 21.83 -4.60 -7.89
N ASN A 262 22.73 -4.12 -8.76
CA ASN A 262 24.05 -3.64 -8.34
C ASN A 262 23.94 -2.37 -7.49
N LEU A 263 22.94 -1.51 -7.76
CA LEU A 263 22.66 -0.35 -6.92
C LEU A 263 22.21 -0.80 -5.52
N LEU A 264 21.31 -1.79 -5.43
CA LEU A 264 20.88 -2.36 -4.14
C LEU A 264 22.05 -2.93 -3.36
N GLU A 265 22.84 -3.81 -3.96
CA GLU A 265 24.01 -4.41 -3.33
C GLU A 265 24.99 -3.36 -2.81
N LYS A 266 25.41 -2.42 -3.66
CA LYS A 266 26.50 -1.47 -3.32
C LYS A 266 26.07 -0.32 -2.43
N LYS A 267 24.81 0.11 -2.51
CA LYS A 267 24.33 1.29 -1.77
C LYS A 267 23.50 0.91 -0.55
N TYR A 268 22.60 -0.07 -0.68
CA TYR A 268 21.60 -0.37 0.35
C TYR A 268 21.99 -1.58 1.22
N PHE A 269 22.68 -2.56 0.64
CA PHE A 269 23.00 -3.83 1.28
C PHE A 269 24.51 -4.14 1.37
N ALA A 270 25.33 -3.10 1.44
CA ALA A 270 26.79 -3.22 1.42
C ALA A 270 27.43 -3.58 2.77
N SER A 271 26.68 -3.45 3.88
CA SER A 271 27.18 -3.71 5.23
C SER A 271 26.87 -5.14 5.69
N ALA A 272 27.75 -5.74 6.50
CA ALA A 272 27.51 -7.07 7.08
C ALA A 272 26.19 -7.15 7.89
N ALA A 273 25.81 -6.08 8.59
CA ALA A 273 24.55 -5.99 9.33
C ALA A 273 23.29 -5.93 8.45
N ASN A 274 23.44 -5.71 7.14
CA ASN A 274 22.35 -5.64 6.16
C ASN A 274 22.85 -6.25 4.84
N SER A 275 23.20 -7.54 4.88
CA SER A 275 23.92 -8.18 3.77
C SER A 275 23.00 -8.42 2.56
N PHE A 276 23.57 -8.26 1.36
CA PHE A 276 22.83 -8.53 0.13
C PHE A 276 22.43 -10.00 0.02
N ALA A 277 23.24 -10.93 0.53
CA ALA A 277 22.91 -12.35 0.57
C ALA A 277 21.63 -12.62 1.39
N SER A 278 21.52 -12.03 2.58
CA SER A 278 20.31 -12.15 3.42
C SER A 278 19.07 -11.55 2.76
N PHE A 279 19.23 -10.45 2.02
CA PHE A 279 18.16 -9.88 1.21
C PHE A 279 17.73 -10.84 0.07
N LEU A 280 18.67 -11.49 -0.62
CA LEU A 280 18.35 -12.47 -1.66
C LEU A 280 17.62 -13.69 -1.08
N GLU A 281 18.01 -14.15 0.10
CA GLU A 281 17.26 -15.21 0.82
C GLU A 281 15.82 -14.79 1.11
N PHE A 282 15.60 -13.55 1.54
CA PHE A 282 14.26 -12.99 1.73
C PHE A 282 13.46 -12.87 0.43
N CYS A 283 14.15 -12.70 -0.72
CA CYS A 283 13.50 -12.61 -2.02
C CYS A 283 13.03 -13.97 -2.57
N LYS A 284 13.58 -15.10 -2.11
CA LYS A 284 13.29 -16.43 -2.68
C LYS A 284 11.79 -16.74 -2.84
N PRO A 285 10.92 -16.49 -1.84
CA PRO A 285 9.48 -16.74 -2.01
C PRO A 285 8.85 -15.89 -3.11
N PHE A 286 9.40 -14.70 -3.37
CA PHE A 286 8.92 -13.75 -4.38
C PHE A 286 9.53 -13.97 -5.76
N GLN A 287 10.43 -14.95 -5.93
CA GLN A 287 11.20 -15.08 -7.17
C GLN A 287 10.31 -15.28 -8.40
N ASN A 288 9.27 -16.10 -8.29
CA ASN A 288 8.32 -16.34 -9.38
C ASN A 288 7.65 -15.05 -9.87
N ILE A 289 7.21 -14.19 -8.94
CA ILE A 289 6.57 -12.92 -9.30
C ILE A 289 7.58 -11.88 -9.81
N ILE A 290 8.84 -11.93 -9.34
CA ILE A 290 9.93 -11.06 -9.83
C ILE A 290 10.30 -11.41 -11.28
N ASP A 291 10.26 -12.67 -11.64
CA ASP A 291 10.67 -13.13 -12.98
C ASP A 291 9.59 -12.90 -14.03
N GLN A 292 8.32 -12.93 -13.64
CA GLN A 292 7.20 -12.62 -14.51
C GLN A 292 6.93 -11.11 -14.64
N ALA A 293 7.45 -10.29 -13.71
CA ALA A 293 7.23 -8.85 -13.72
C ALA A 293 7.85 -8.16 -14.96
N PRO A 294 7.14 -7.22 -15.61
CA PRO A 294 7.64 -6.56 -16.80
C PRO A 294 8.84 -5.68 -16.50
N LEU A 295 9.75 -5.60 -17.48
CA LEU A 295 10.90 -4.72 -17.42
C LEU A 295 10.47 -3.26 -17.41
N SER A 296 11.18 -2.44 -16.62
CA SER A 296 10.96 -0.99 -16.64
C SER A 296 11.39 -0.39 -17.98
N ALA A 297 10.51 0.41 -18.60
CA ALA A 297 10.79 1.08 -19.87
C ALA A 297 11.85 2.20 -19.75
N THR A 298 12.35 2.51 -18.55
CA THR A 298 13.16 3.68 -18.28
C THR A 298 14.58 3.34 -17.81
N ALA A 299 15.46 3.06 -18.75
CA ALA A 299 16.90 3.33 -18.61
C ALA A 299 17.55 3.38 -19.99
N LYS A 300 17.47 4.53 -20.68
CA LYS A 300 18.33 4.76 -21.84
C LYS A 300 19.73 5.09 -21.30
N PRO A 301 20.82 4.43 -21.77
CA PRO A 301 22.16 4.79 -21.35
C PRO A 301 22.39 6.27 -21.61
N ARG A 302 22.69 7.03 -20.56
CA ARG A 302 23.08 8.44 -20.67
C ARG A 302 24.32 8.48 -21.56
N LYS A 303 24.17 8.86 -22.85
CA LYS A 303 25.31 9.24 -23.69
C LYS A 303 26.07 10.31 -22.92
N ARG A 304 27.29 10.00 -22.46
CA ARG A 304 28.21 10.97 -21.87
C ARG A 304 28.31 12.14 -22.84
N ARG A 305 27.75 13.29 -22.49
CA ARG A 305 28.06 14.54 -23.19
C ARG A 305 29.55 14.79 -22.95
N ARG A 306 30.36 14.66 -24.00
CA ARG A 306 31.76 15.08 -23.96
C ARG A 306 31.77 16.55 -23.52
N PRO A 307 32.58 16.94 -22.51
CA PRO A 307 32.72 18.34 -22.17
C PRO A 307 33.25 19.07 -23.40
N LYS A 308 32.49 20.08 -23.88
CA LYS A 308 32.96 21.02 -24.90
C LYS A 308 34.14 21.77 -24.28
N GLN A 309 35.34 21.62 -24.85
CA GLN A 309 36.47 22.47 -24.53
C GLN A 309 36.04 23.94 -24.70
N LYS A 310 35.99 24.70 -23.61
CA LYS A 310 35.96 26.16 -23.68
C LYS A 310 37.39 26.63 -23.93
N SER A 311 37.63 27.16 -25.12
CA SER A 311 38.79 28.00 -25.40
C SER A 311 38.72 29.28 -24.57
N SER A 312 39.88 29.74 -24.16
CA SER A 312 40.14 30.81 -23.20
C SER A 312 39.82 32.21 -23.72
N THR A 313 39.31 33.08 -22.85
CA THR A 313 39.80 34.47 -22.75
C THR A 313 39.59 35.01 -21.32
N LYS A 314 40.68 35.52 -20.73
CA LYS A 314 40.80 36.29 -19.45
C LYS A 314 39.98 37.60 -19.55
N SER A 315 39.62 38.40 -18.52
CA SER A 315 39.94 38.62 -17.10
C SER A 315 38.83 39.57 -16.57
N VAL A 316 38.52 39.68 -15.27
CA VAL A 316 39.01 40.71 -14.33
C VAL A 316 38.46 40.42 -12.91
N GLU A 317 39.28 40.73 -11.91
CA GLU A 317 39.14 40.55 -10.45
C GLU A 317 37.97 41.30 -9.79
N LYS A 318 37.52 40.76 -8.64
CA LYS A 318 37.50 41.49 -7.34
C LYS A 318 37.46 40.51 -6.15
N SER A 319 38.20 40.88 -5.11
CA SER A 319 38.66 40.08 -3.96
C SER A 319 37.66 40.06 -2.77
N PRO A 320 37.98 39.51 -1.58
CA PRO A 320 37.12 38.58 -0.87
C PRO A 320 36.41 39.19 0.36
N VAL A 321 35.31 38.57 0.80
CA VAL A 321 34.75 38.84 2.14
C VAL A 321 34.71 37.54 2.93
N THR A 322 35.47 37.58 4.02
CA THR A 322 35.60 36.61 5.10
C THR A 322 34.37 36.67 6.02
N GLY A 323 33.93 35.52 6.53
CA GLY A 323 32.92 35.41 7.59
C GLY A 323 32.63 33.93 7.88
N GLN A 324 33.52 33.28 8.62
CA GLN A 324 33.34 32.86 10.01
C GLN A 324 32.20 31.86 10.25
N SER A 325 32.63 30.65 10.58
CA SER A 325 31.86 29.57 11.19
C SER A 325 31.45 29.95 12.61
N THR A 326 30.20 29.68 12.99
CA THR A 326 29.84 29.39 14.38
C THR A 326 28.92 28.18 14.42
N SER A 327 29.44 27.15 15.06
CA SER A 327 28.70 26.06 15.67
C SER A 327 27.78 26.62 16.75
N SER A 328 26.50 26.23 16.72
CA SER A 328 25.73 26.01 17.94
C SER A 328 24.59 25.05 17.65
N SER A 329 24.41 24.14 18.59
CA SER A 329 23.27 23.25 18.76
C SER A 329 21.93 23.96 18.58
N GLU A 330 20.92 23.24 18.09
CA GLU A 330 19.68 23.09 18.85
C GLU A 330 18.80 22.00 18.24
N TRP A 331 18.60 20.96 19.04
CA TRP A 331 17.46 20.07 18.93
C TRP A 331 16.24 20.82 19.45
N ALA A 332 15.42 21.36 18.56
CA ALA A 332 14.01 21.65 18.81
C ALA A 332 13.42 22.14 17.49
N ASP A 333 12.61 21.31 16.84
CA ASP A 333 11.45 21.78 16.07
C ASP A 333 10.61 20.54 15.79
N VAL A 334 9.85 20.19 16.82
CA VAL A 334 8.68 19.34 16.73
C VAL A 334 7.62 20.15 16.00
N ASP A 335 7.33 19.75 14.77
CA ASP A 335 6.07 19.88 14.02
C ASP A 335 4.93 20.73 14.66
N GLU A 336 5.12 22.05 14.80
CA GLU A 336 4.07 22.98 15.26
C GLU A 336 3.18 23.52 14.11
N GLU A 337 3.50 23.22 12.85
CA GLU A 337 2.73 23.71 11.69
C GLU A 337 1.82 22.68 11.02
N ASN A 338 1.57 21.53 11.66
CA ASN A 338 0.54 20.61 11.18
C ASN A 338 -0.87 21.15 11.46
N ARG A 339 -1.52 21.76 10.47
CA ARG A 339 -2.90 22.28 10.58
C ARG A 339 -3.96 21.21 10.92
N PHE A 340 -3.62 19.92 10.93
CA PHE A 340 -4.51 18.84 11.42
C PHE A 340 -4.50 18.66 12.94
N SER A 341 -3.46 19.08 13.67
CA SER A 341 -3.40 18.94 15.14
C SER A 341 -4.37 19.89 15.86
N LYS A 342 -4.70 21.03 15.23
CA LYS A 342 -5.64 22.04 15.78
C LYS A 342 -7.11 21.62 15.69
N LEU A 343 -7.45 20.57 14.93
CA LEU A 343 -8.83 20.07 14.80
C LEU A 343 -9.19 18.98 15.81
N LEU A 344 -8.21 18.33 16.44
CA LEU A 344 -8.43 17.26 17.42
C LEU A 344 -8.40 17.74 18.89
N ASN A 345 -7.77 18.88 19.17
CA ASN A 345 -7.58 19.36 20.55
C ASN A 345 -8.69 20.27 21.10
N ASN A 346 -9.68 20.67 20.29
CA ASN A 346 -10.73 21.60 20.74
C ASN A 346 -12.05 20.93 21.16
N ASN A 347 -12.16 19.60 21.17
CA ASN A 347 -13.39 18.89 21.58
C ASN A 347 -13.26 18.08 22.89
N LEU A 348 -12.21 18.29 23.68
CA LEU A 348 -12.07 17.71 25.02
C LEU A 348 -11.89 18.79 26.09
N LYS A 349 -12.83 19.74 26.13
CA LYS A 349 -13.15 20.50 27.34
C LYS A 349 -14.65 20.76 27.37
N ILE A 350 -15.39 19.81 27.93
CA ILE A 350 -16.66 20.12 28.58
C ILE A 350 -16.55 19.55 30.00
N SER A 351 -16.86 20.44 30.93
CA SER A 351 -16.93 20.36 32.39
C SER A 351 -17.52 19.08 32.96
#